data_AF-A0A1I0SA56-F1
#
_entry.id   AF-A0A1I0SA56-F1
#
_cell.length_a   1.000
_cell.length_b   1.000
_cell.length_c   1.000
_cell.angle_alpha   90.00
_cell.angle_beta   90.00
_cell.angle_gamma   90.00
#
_symmetry.space_group_name_H-M   'P 1'
#
loop_
_entity.id
_entity.type
_entity.pdbx_description
1 polymer ?
#
loop_
_entity_poly.entity_id
_entity_poly.type
_entity_poly.pdbx_seq_one_letter_code
_entity_poly.pdbx_strand_id
1 'polypeptide(L)'
;MKRSMLFFFLVVTLTNAVAQISAKRVVVTGKVINAGAGTPKVFGINFLNPFDNSRKSATLDSGMKFSVEENMLFTQNMTIAYNKTFINLYVVPGDSVHLQIDAALLD
;
A
#
# COMPACT_ATOMS: atom_id res chain seq x y z
N MET A 1 35.67 21.49 39.43
CA MET A 1 35.23 21.91 38.08
C MET A 1 35.46 20.88 36.96
N LYS A 2 36.27 19.81 37.11
CA LYS A 2 36.57 18.89 35.98
C LYS A 2 35.73 17.61 35.87
N ARG A 3 34.89 17.28 36.87
CA ARG A 3 34.03 16.06 36.86
C ARG A 3 32.60 16.29 36.35
N SER A 4 32.13 17.54 36.36
CA SER A 4 30.77 17.89 35.92
C SER A 4 30.62 17.99 34.39
N MET A 5 31.73 18.17 33.65
CA MET A 5 31.71 18.26 32.19
C MET A 5 31.65 16.89 31.49
N LEU A 6 32.11 15.82 32.17
CA LEU A 6 32.17 14.48 31.58
C LEU A 6 30.78 13.81 31.51
N PHE A 7 29.85 14.19 32.40
CA PHE A 7 28.48 13.68 32.38
C PHE A 7 27.61 14.31 31.28
N PHE A 8 27.95 15.52 30.80
CA PHE A 8 27.15 16.19 29.78
C PHE A 8 27.38 15.61 28.38
N PHE A 9 28.56 15.06 28.09
CA PHE A 9 28.88 14.46 26.80
C PHE A 9 28.27 13.06 26.60
N LEU A 10 28.02 12.31 27.68
CA LEU A 10 27.44 10.96 27.59
C LEU A 10 25.93 10.99 27.28
N VAL A 11 25.23 12.07 27.66
CA VAL A 11 23.79 12.21 27.44
C VAL A 11 23.45 12.57 25.98
N VAL A 12 24.35 13.26 25.26
CA VAL A 12 24.10 13.69 23.87
C VAL A 12 24.29 12.56 22.85
N THR A 13 25.08 11.54 23.16
CA THR A 13 25.28 10.40 22.24
C THR A 13 24.17 9.36 22.29
N LEU A 14 23.29 9.39 23.31
CA LEU A 14 22.23 8.39 23.51
C LEU A 14 20.88 8.76 22.88
N THR A 15 20.72 9.97 22.30
CA THR A 15 19.39 10.45 21.85
C THR A 15 19.11 10.30 20.35
N ASN A 16 20.00 9.70 19.55
CA ASN A 16 19.79 9.54 18.11
C ASN A 16 19.25 8.16 17.69
N ALA A 17 18.57 7.45 18.58
CA ALA A 17 17.67 6.37 18.17
C ALA A 17 16.32 6.99 17.71
N VAL A 18 16.37 7.91 16.74
CA VAL A 18 15.16 8.31 16.02
C VAL A 18 14.75 7.08 15.22
N ALA A 19 13.60 6.49 15.53
CA ALA A 19 13.05 5.39 14.75
C ALA A 19 12.91 5.85 13.29
N GLN A 20 13.84 5.42 12.44
CA GLN A 20 13.83 5.78 11.04
C GLN A 20 12.67 5.03 10.38
N ILE A 21 11.60 5.76 10.06
CA ILE A 21 10.48 5.22 9.28
C ILE A 21 11.04 4.89 7.89
N SER A 22 11.05 3.61 7.55
CA SER A 22 11.50 3.11 6.27
C SER A 22 10.30 2.68 5.45
N ALA A 23 10.24 3.12 4.19
CA ALA A 23 9.20 2.69 3.29
C ALA A 23 9.36 1.19 3.03
N LYS A 24 8.26 0.44 3.18
CA LYS A 24 8.24 -0.99 2.83
C LYS A 24 7.26 -1.20 1.69
N ARG A 25 7.64 -2.11 0.80
CA ARG A 25 6.82 -2.48 -0.34
C ARG A 25 5.59 -3.25 0.12
N VAL A 26 4.42 -2.79 -0.29
CA VAL A 26 3.17 -3.53 -0.23
C VAL A 26 2.88 -4.08 -1.62
N VAL A 27 2.48 -5.34 -1.68
CA VAL A 27 2.12 -6.01 -2.93
C VAL A 27 0.66 -6.42 -2.84
N VAL A 28 -0.13 -6.05 -3.84
CA VAL A 28 -1.52 -6.48 -3.95
C VAL A 28 -1.72 -7.16 -5.28
N THR A 29 -2.18 -8.39 -5.20
CA THR A 29 -2.49 -9.22 -6.36
C THR A 29 -3.94 -9.65 -6.28
N GLY A 30 -4.48 -10.07 -7.42
CA GLY A 30 -5.78 -10.69 -7.38
C GLY A 30 -6.18 -11.36 -8.67
N LYS A 31 -7.37 -11.95 -8.63
CA LYS A 31 -8.02 -12.62 -9.75
C LYS A 31 -9.48 -12.18 -9.83
N VAL A 32 -9.94 -11.93 -11.05
CA VAL A 32 -11.35 -11.69 -11.35
C VAL A 32 -11.96 -13.00 -11.85
N ILE A 33 -13.07 -13.41 -11.25
CA ILE A 33 -13.84 -14.60 -11.63
C ILE A 33 -15.19 -14.20 -12.23
N ASN A 34 -15.86 -15.14 -12.90
CA ASN A 34 -17.17 -14.94 -13.55
C ASN A 34 -17.21 -13.72 -14.49
N ALA A 35 -16.08 -13.42 -15.14
CA ALA A 35 -15.99 -12.29 -16.05
C ALA A 35 -16.75 -12.54 -17.35
N GLY A 36 -17.53 -11.55 -17.77
CA GLY A 36 -18.25 -11.52 -19.05
C GLY A 36 -17.67 -10.49 -20.02
N ALA A 37 -18.36 -10.30 -21.14
CA ALA A 37 -17.97 -9.33 -22.18
C ALA A 37 -17.92 -7.88 -21.67
N GLY A 38 -18.76 -7.54 -20.68
CA GLY A 38 -18.79 -6.21 -20.06
C GLY A 38 -17.77 -5.99 -18.94
N THR A 39 -17.06 -7.02 -18.49
CA THR A 39 -16.14 -6.90 -17.35
C THR A 39 -14.92 -6.05 -17.74
N PRO A 40 -14.66 -4.90 -17.08
CA PRO A 40 -13.54 -4.05 -17.45
C PRO A 40 -12.22 -4.76 -17.20
N LYS A 41 -11.26 -4.58 -18.11
CA LYS A 41 -9.92 -5.16 -18.01
C LYS A 41 -8.90 -4.25 -17.33
N VAL A 42 -9.26 -2.99 -17.12
CA VAL A 42 -8.43 -1.98 -16.47
C VAL A 42 -9.25 -1.31 -15.38
N PHE A 43 -8.63 -1.09 -14.23
CA PHE A 43 -9.26 -0.41 -13.10
C PHE A 43 -8.23 0.37 -12.28
N GLY A 44 -8.71 1.33 -11.49
CA GLY A 44 -7.84 2.22 -10.74
C GLY A 44 -7.59 1.71 -9.32
N ILE A 45 -6.35 1.86 -8.86
CA ILE A 45 -5.91 1.58 -7.50
C ILE A 45 -5.29 2.84 -6.91
N ASN A 46 -5.69 3.19 -5.70
CA ASN A 46 -5.14 4.32 -4.98
C ASN A 46 -4.65 3.86 -3.61
N PHE A 47 -3.34 4.00 -3.37
CA PHE A 47 -2.73 3.68 -2.08
C PHE A 47 -2.93 4.80 -1.05
N LEU A 48 -3.47 5.97 -1.45
CA LEU A 48 -3.79 7.11 -0.58
C LEU A 48 -2.57 7.64 0.21
N ASN A 49 -1.42 7.75 -0.45
CA ASN A 49 -0.24 8.37 0.15
C ASN A 49 -0.50 9.88 0.37
N PRO A 50 -0.41 10.39 1.61
CA PRO A 50 -0.66 11.81 1.87
C PRO A 50 0.41 12.74 1.27
N PHE A 51 1.56 12.20 0.86
CA PHE A 51 2.65 12.97 0.27
C PHE A 51 2.73 12.85 -1.26
N ASP A 52 1.93 11.96 -1.85
CA ASP A 52 1.94 11.72 -3.29
C ASP A 52 0.51 11.46 -3.79
N ASN A 53 0.07 12.27 -4.76
CA ASN A 53 -1.25 12.17 -5.37
C ASN A 53 -1.28 11.21 -6.57
N SER A 54 -0.34 10.25 -6.62
CA SER A 54 -0.28 9.27 -7.70
C SER A 54 -1.42 8.25 -7.57
N ARG A 55 -2.04 7.96 -8.72
CA ARG A 55 -3.01 6.88 -8.87
C ARG A 55 -2.42 5.83 -9.81
N LYS A 56 -2.53 4.57 -9.43
CA LYS A 56 -2.12 3.45 -10.27
C LYS A 56 -3.31 2.88 -11.01
N SER A 57 -3.03 2.26 -12.14
CA SER A 57 -3.99 1.43 -12.86
C SER A 57 -3.48 0.00 -12.84
N ALA A 58 -4.38 -0.94 -12.62
CA ALA A 58 -4.12 -2.36 -12.81
C ALA A 58 -4.77 -2.82 -14.12
N THR A 59 -4.05 -3.64 -14.87
CA THR A 59 -4.54 -4.30 -16.08
C THR A 59 -4.60 -5.79 -15.85
N LEU A 60 -5.73 -6.41 -16.19
CA LEU A 60 -5.92 -7.85 -16.12
C LEU A 60 -5.17 -8.55 -17.24
N ASP A 61 -4.46 -9.62 -16.91
CA ASP A 61 -3.85 -10.52 -17.88
C ASP A 61 -4.88 -11.45 -18.54
N SER A 62 -4.43 -12.32 -19.44
CA SER A 62 -5.27 -13.33 -20.10
C SER A 62 -5.90 -14.34 -19.14
N GLY A 63 -5.34 -14.49 -17.93
CA GLY A 63 -5.87 -15.31 -16.84
C GLY A 63 -6.78 -14.54 -15.88
N MET A 64 -7.16 -13.31 -16.21
CA MET A 64 -7.94 -12.40 -15.36
C MET A 64 -7.26 -12.09 -14.02
N LYS A 65 -5.93 -12.05 -13.99
CA LYS A 65 -5.13 -11.71 -12.81
C LYS A 65 -4.47 -10.35 -12.92
N PHE A 66 -4.13 -9.77 -11.78
CA PHE A 66 -3.35 -8.53 -11.70
C PHE A 66 -2.36 -8.57 -10.54
N SER A 67 -1.36 -7.69 -10.61
CA SER A 67 -0.42 -7.39 -9.55
C SER A 67 -0.05 -5.92 -9.59
N VAL A 68 -0.11 -5.23 -8.46
CA VAL A 68 0.34 -3.85 -8.28
C VAL A 68 1.09 -3.75 -6.97
N GLU A 69 2.13 -2.93 -6.96
CA GLU A 69 2.94 -2.67 -5.77
C GLU A 69 3.17 -1.18 -5.55
N GLU A 70 3.37 -0.81 -4.29
CA GLU A 70 3.75 0.54 -3.87
C GLU A 70 4.62 0.48 -2.60
N ASN A 71 5.57 1.40 -2.48
CA ASN A 71 6.33 1.59 -1.26
C ASN A 71 5.56 2.52 -0.31
N MET A 72 5.24 2.02 0.88
CA MET A 72 4.43 2.73 1.86
C MET A 72 5.26 3.07 3.10
N LEU A 73 5.14 4.30 3.59
CA LEU A 73 5.76 4.76 4.84
C LEU A 73 4.88 4.47 6.06
N PHE A 74 3.55 4.50 5.88
CA PHE A 74 2.57 4.40 6.94
C PHE A 74 1.51 3.35 6.63
N THR A 75 0.90 2.84 7.70
CA THR A 75 -0.36 2.09 7.59
C THR A 75 -1.48 3.05 7.20
N GLN A 76 -2.23 2.71 6.17
CA GLN A 76 -3.29 3.57 5.64
C GLN A 76 -4.28 2.74 4.83
N ASN A 77 -5.41 3.35 4.49
CA ASN A 77 -6.36 2.74 3.57
C ASN A 77 -5.78 2.74 2.16
N MET A 78 -6.13 1.72 1.39
CA MET A 78 -6.04 1.72 -0.07
C MET A 78 -7.43 1.45 -0.66
N THR A 79 -7.67 1.97 -1.85
CA THR A 79 -8.94 1.80 -2.55
C THR A 79 -8.74 1.23 -3.95
N ILE A 80 -9.64 0.34 -4.34
CA ILE A 80 -9.76 -0.17 -5.70
C ILE A 80 -11.11 0.28 -6.23
N ALA A 81 -11.09 1.06 -7.30
CA ALA A 81 -12.28 1.51 -7.99
C ALA A 81 -12.48 0.64 -9.24
N TYR A 82 -13.45 -0.26 -9.20
CA TYR A 82 -13.69 -1.24 -10.26
C TYR A 82 -15.18 -1.35 -10.58
N ASN A 83 -15.55 -1.02 -11.82
CA ASN A 83 -16.93 -1.04 -12.31
C ASN A 83 -17.93 -0.38 -11.35
N LYS A 84 -17.69 0.89 -10.98
CA LYS A 84 -18.48 1.70 -10.03
C LYS A 84 -18.47 1.20 -8.57
N THR A 85 -17.92 0.02 -8.29
CA THR A 85 -17.69 -0.48 -6.93
C THR A 85 -16.38 0.03 -6.37
N PHE A 86 -16.37 0.33 -5.07
CA PHE A 86 -15.16 0.66 -4.32
C PHE A 86 -14.85 -0.42 -3.29
N ILE A 87 -13.65 -1.00 -3.38
CA ILE A 87 -13.11 -1.93 -2.39
C ILE A 87 -12.11 -1.16 -1.55
N ASN A 88 -12.29 -1.14 -0.23
CA ASN A 88 -11.39 -0.48 0.71
C ASN A 88 -10.64 -1.53 1.53
N LEU A 89 -9.33 -1.36 1.65
CA LEU A 89 -8.45 -2.27 2.38
C LEU A 89 -7.59 -1.45 3.32
N TYR A 90 -7.43 -1.90 4.56
CA TYR A 90 -6.49 -1.31 5.51
C TYR A 90 -5.18 -2.10 5.43
N VAL A 91 -4.10 -1.44 4.98
CA VAL A 91 -2.83 -2.10 4.66
C VAL A 91 -1.65 -1.51 5.43
N VAL A 92 -0.77 -2.38 5.91
CA VAL A 92 0.44 -2.05 6.66
C VAL A 92 1.67 -2.16 5.74
N PRO A 93 2.67 -1.28 5.85
CA PRO A 93 3.91 -1.39 5.08
C PRO A 93 4.57 -2.78 5.21
N GLY A 94 4.75 -3.45 4.07
CA GLY A 94 5.30 -4.81 3.99
C GLY A 94 4.26 -5.91 3.75
N ASP A 95 2.97 -5.58 3.76
CA ASP A 95 1.90 -6.55 3.51
C ASP A 95 1.93 -7.13 2.09
N SER A 96 1.48 -8.37 2.00
CA SER A 96 1.10 -9.01 0.74
C SER A 96 -0.39 -9.36 0.80
N VAL A 97 -1.18 -8.73 -0.07
CA VAL A 97 -2.63 -8.87 -0.10
C VAL A 97 -3.05 -9.63 -1.36
N HIS A 98 -3.92 -10.61 -1.18
CA HIS A 98 -4.46 -11.43 -2.27
C HIS A 98 -5.99 -11.28 -2.32
N LEU A 99 -6.52 -10.86 -3.47
CA LEU A 99 -7.95 -10.59 -3.69
C LEU A 99 -8.55 -11.54 -4.72
N GLN A 100 -9.79 -11.95 -4.47
CA GLN A 100 -10.64 -12.55 -5.50
C GLN A 100 -11.88 -11.68 -5.67
N ILE A 101 -12.11 -11.20 -6.89
CA ILE A 101 -13.23 -10.33 -7.22
C ILE A 101 -14.20 -11.13 -8.09
N ASP A 102 -15.44 -11.27 -7.65
CA ASP A 102 -16.49 -11.87 -8.46
C ASP A 102 -17.14 -10.80 -9.33
N ALA A 103 -16.91 -10.87 -10.65
CA ALA A 103 -17.45 -9.89 -11.59
C ALA A 103 -18.97 -9.97 -11.73
N ALA A 104 -19.61 -11.08 -11.33
CA ALA A 104 -21.06 -11.19 -11.31
C ALA A 104 -21.71 -10.32 -10.23
N LEU A 105 -20.92 -9.81 -9.28
CA LEU A 105 -21.35 -8.92 -8.20
C LEU A 105 -20.97 -7.46 -8.45
N LEU A 106 -20.44 -7.14 -9.64
CA LEU A 106 -20.12 -5.78 -10.05
C LEU A 106 -21.29 -5.23 -10.88
N ASP A 107 -21.92 -4.14 -10.42
CA ASP A 107 -23.13 -3.54 -11.00
C ASP A 107 -22.98 -2.91 -12.41
#